data_AF-A0A0D3FY95-F1
#
_entry.id   AF-A0A0D3FY95-F1
#
_cell.length_a   1.000
_cell.length_b   1.000
_cell.length_c   1.000
_cell.angle_alpha   90.00
_cell.angle_beta   90.00
_cell.angle_gamma   90.00
#
_symmetry.space_group_name_H-M   'P 1'
#
loop_
_entity.id
_entity.type
_entity.pdbx_description
1 polymer ?
#
loop_
_entity_poly.entity_id
_entity_poly.type
_entity_poly.pdbx_seq_one_letter_code
_entity_poly.pdbx_strand_id
1 'polypeptide(L)'
;MRVLAVALLAAAPLNYARIYLADLLPRSVSRVLYLDSDLLVVDDVARLWATDLGPDAALAAPEYCHANFTSYFTDAFWSHPEYSSIFTNRGRAPCYFNTGVMVIDLDRWRAGGYTVKLEYWMEVQKQEARIYELGSLPPFLLVFAGEVKAVEHRWNQHGLGGDNVAGQCRELHPGPVSLLHWSGKGKPWLRLDAGRPCPLDALWAPYDLLRRRGARDDLLAAVA
;
A
#
# COMPACT_ATOMS: atom_id res chain seq x y z
N MET A 1 -4.71 16.64 -18.74
CA MET A 1 -3.86 15.49 -18.33
C MET A 1 -4.80 14.43 -17.73
N ARG A 2 -4.73 13.16 -18.15
CA ARG A 2 -5.55 12.08 -17.59
C ARG A 2 -4.71 11.34 -16.55
N VAL A 3 -5.12 11.36 -15.28
CA VAL A 3 -4.52 10.54 -14.22
C VAL A 3 -5.22 9.19 -14.28
N LEU A 4 -4.46 8.12 -14.52
CA LEU A 4 -4.97 6.76 -14.36
C LEU A 4 -4.70 6.32 -12.92
N ALA A 5 -5.74 6.39 -12.09
CA ALA A 5 -5.76 5.77 -10.78
C ALA A 5 -6.30 4.34 -10.91
N VAL A 6 -5.54 3.36 -10.44
CA VAL A 6 -6.00 1.96 -10.38
C VAL A 6 -6.26 1.59 -8.94
N ALA A 7 -7.52 1.31 -8.62
CA ALA A 7 -7.94 0.79 -7.33
C ALA A 7 -8.20 -0.72 -7.43
N LEU A 8 -7.57 -1.50 -6.54
CA LEU A 8 -7.81 -2.93 -6.42
C LEU A 8 -8.33 -3.29 -5.03
N LEU A 9 -9.23 -4.27 -4.99
CA LEU A 9 -9.75 -4.82 -3.74
C LEU A 9 -8.64 -5.59 -3.01
N ALA A 10 -8.50 -5.36 -1.70
CA ALA A 10 -7.48 -6.00 -0.86
C ALA A 10 -7.75 -7.49 -0.54
N ALA A 11 -8.57 -8.18 -1.36
CA ALA A 11 -8.86 -9.60 -1.21
C ALA A 11 -7.64 -10.46 -1.60
N ALA A 12 -7.49 -11.63 -0.96
CA ALA A 12 -6.26 -12.43 -0.98
C ALA A 12 -5.61 -12.66 -2.37
N PRO A 13 -6.34 -12.96 -3.46
CA PRO A 13 -5.74 -13.09 -4.80
C PRO A 13 -5.44 -11.73 -5.46
N LEU A 14 -6.32 -10.74 -5.25
CA LEU A 14 -6.25 -9.42 -5.89
C LEU A 14 -5.10 -8.57 -5.37
N ASN A 15 -4.56 -8.89 -4.18
CA ASN A 15 -3.34 -8.25 -3.66
C ASN A 15 -2.13 -8.43 -4.59
N TYR A 16 -2.10 -9.48 -5.41
CA TYR A 16 -1.03 -9.75 -6.37
C TYR A 16 -1.28 -9.08 -7.73
N ALA A 17 -2.51 -8.67 -8.06
CA ALA A 17 -2.79 -8.05 -9.36
C ALA A 17 -2.00 -6.75 -9.59
N ARG A 18 -1.58 -6.05 -8.52
CA ARG A 18 -0.70 -4.87 -8.60
C ARG A 18 0.69 -5.17 -9.22
N ILE A 19 1.16 -6.42 -9.11
CA ILE A 19 2.44 -6.89 -9.69
C ILE A 19 2.37 -6.86 -11.22
N TYR A 20 1.19 -7.14 -11.76
CA TYR A 20 0.95 -7.33 -13.20
C TYR A 20 0.49 -6.06 -13.92
N LEU A 21 0.46 -4.89 -13.26
CA LEU A 21 -0.05 -3.65 -13.87
C LEU A 21 0.68 -3.29 -15.18
N ALA A 22 2.00 -3.52 -15.22
CA ALA A 22 2.81 -3.26 -16.40
C ALA A 22 2.45 -4.14 -17.60
N ASP A 23 1.96 -5.37 -17.34
CA ASP A 23 1.58 -6.36 -18.34
C ASP A 23 0.10 -6.25 -18.74
N LEU A 24 -0.76 -5.89 -17.78
CA LEU A 24 -2.20 -5.74 -17.97
C LEU A 24 -2.57 -4.44 -18.70
N LEU A 25 -1.85 -3.34 -18.43
CA LEU A 25 -2.16 -2.05 -19.03
C LEU A 25 -1.54 -1.91 -20.44
N PRO A 26 -2.22 -1.21 -21.36
CA PRO A 26 -1.68 -0.98 -22.70
C PRO A 26 -0.28 -0.36 -22.66
N ARG A 27 0.58 -0.71 -23.61
CA ARG A 27 1.96 -0.17 -23.71
C ARG A 27 2.02 1.34 -23.85
N SER A 28 0.93 1.98 -24.31
CA SER A 28 0.82 3.45 -24.35
C SER A 28 0.68 4.10 -22.97
N VAL A 29 0.42 3.32 -21.92
CA VAL A 29 0.42 3.78 -20.53
C VAL A 29 1.82 3.58 -19.97
N SER A 30 2.51 4.68 -19.69
CA SER A 30 3.88 4.69 -19.16
C SER A 30 3.94 4.93 -17.65
N ARG A 31 2.84 5.36 -17.02
CA ARG A 31 2.84 5.72 -15.59
C ARG A 31 1.48 5.48 -14.95
N VAL A 32 1.47 5.06 -13.69
CA VAL A 32 0.26 4.80 -12.89
C VAL A 32 0.42 5.35 -11.48
N LEU A 33 -0.67 5.91 -10.95
CA LEU A 33 -0.85 6.11 -9.51
C LEU A 33 -1.69 4.94 -8.99
N TYR A 34 -1.08 4.07 -8.20
CA TYR A 34 -1.73 2.95 -7.56
C TYR A 34 -2.22 3.35 -6.17
N LEU A 35 -3.48 3.02 -5.88
CA LEU A 35 -4.17 3.31 -4.62
C LEU A 35 -4.93 2.04 -4.19
N ASP A 36 -4.72 1.55 -2.97
CA ASP A 36 -5.57 0.51 -2.39
C ASP A 36 -7.03 1.00 -2.27
N SER A 37 -7.97 0.08 -2.08
CA SER A 37 -9.41 0.40 -2.03
C SER A 37 -9.92 0.81 -0.64
N ASP A 38 -9.11 0.65 0.39
CA ASP A 38 -9.40 0.91 1.80
C ASP A 38 -8.72 2.19 2.29
N LEU A 39 -8.69 3.21 1.44
CA LEU A 39 -8.14 4.52 1.74
C LEU A 39 -9.09 5.66 1.40
N LEU A 40 -8.82 6.81 2.01
CA LEU A 40 -9.53 8.05 1.79
C LEU A 40 -8.53 9.15 1.49
N VAL A 41 -8.68 9.76 0.32
CA VAL A 41 -7.89 10.89 -0.16
C VAL A 41 -8.55 12.18 0.28
N VAL A 42 -7.84 13.03 1.04
CA VAL A 42 -8.35 14.32 1.55
C VAL A 42 -7.68 15.53 0.89
N ASP A 43 -6.90 15.31 -0.16
CA ASP A 43 -6.06 16.34 -0.76
C ASP A 43 -5.82 16.07 -2.26
N ASP A 44 -5.28 17.05 -3.01
CA ASP A 44 -5.12 16.93 -4.46
C ASP A 44 -4.01 15.95 -4.86
N VAL A 45 -4.41 14.76 -5.32
CA VAL A 45 -3.53 13.67 -5.79
C VAL A 45 -2.66 14.02 -6.99
N ALA A 46 -2.96 15.10 -7.72
CA ALA A 46 -2.09 15.58 -8.78
C ALA A 46 -0.69 15.92 -8.26
N ARG A 47 -0.58 16.34 -7.00
CA ARG A 47 0.72 16.61 -6.35
C ARG A 47 1.53 15.34 -6.11
N LEU A 48 0.88 14.25 -5.70
CA LEU A 48 1.53 12.94 -5.60
C LEU A 48 1.91 12.41 -6.99
N TRP A 49 1.01 12.50 -7.96
CA TRP A 49 1.28 12.11 -9.35
C TRP A 49 2.49 12.82 -9.96
N ALA A 50 2.66 14.11 -9.63
CA ALA A 50 3.77 14.93 -10.12
C ALA A 50 5.12 14.60 -9.48
N THR A 51 5.20 13.61 -8.58
CA THR A 51 6.46 13.17 -7.97
C THR A 51 7.49 12.83 -9.05
N ASP A 52 8.64 13.50 -9.00
CA ASP A 52 9.78 13.13 -9.83
C ASP A 52 10.48 11.90 -9.26
N LEU A 53 10.47 10.81 -10.04
CA LEU A 53 11.12 9.54 -9.71
C LEU A 53 12.65 9.61 -9.89
N GLY A 54 13.18 10.68 -10.49
CA GLY A 54 14.58 10.76 -10.87
C GLY A 54 14.93 9.80 -12.01
N PRO A 55 16.20 9.49 -12.28
CA PRO A 55 16.60 8.63 -13.39
C PRO A 55 16.47 7.12 -13.11
N ASP A 56 16.57 6.70 -11.84
CA ASP A 56 16.80 5.30 -11.51
C ASP A 56 15.56 4.58 -10.92
N ALA A 57 14.71 5.28 -10.17
CA ALA A 57 13.60 4.63 -9.47
C ALA A 57 12.46 4.27 -10.44
N ALA A 58 11.99 3.03 -10.39
CA ALA A 58 10.77 2.60 -11.07
C ALA A 58 9.50 2.89 -10.24
N LEU A 59 9.66 3.19 -8.95
CA LEU A 59 8.57 3.29 -7.98
C LEU A 59 8.83 4.36 -6.92
N ALA A 60 7.79 5.09 -6.54
CA ALA A 60 7.80 6.02 -5.41
C ALA A 60 6.71 5.66 -4.39
N ALA A 61 7.06 5.70 -3.10
CA ALA A 61 6.15 5.41 -1.99
C ALA A 61 6.66 6.06 -0.68
N PRO A 62 5.79 6.30 0.31
CA PRO A 62 6.24 6.72 1.65
C PRO A 62 7.05 5.61 2.35
N GLU A 63 8.27 5.94 2.80
CA GLU A 63 9.16 5.02 3.53
C GLU A 63 9.09 5.24 5.05
N TYR A 64 8.94 4.17 5.84
CA TYR A 64 8.96 4.21 7.30
C TYR A 64 10.14 3.41 7.85
N CYS A 65 11.34 4.01 7.78
CA CYS A 65 12.59 3.38 8.20
C CYS A 65 12.67 3.07 9.71
N HIS A 66 11.76 3.59 10.53
CA HIS A 66 11.67 3.27 11.96
C HIS A 66 10.98 1.92 12.24
N ALA A 67 10.32 1.33 11.25
CA ALA A 67 9.72 0.02 11.40
C ALA A 67 10.80 -1.05 11.55
N ASN A 68 10.54 -2.08 12.35
CA ASN A 68 11.42 -3.24 12.43
C ASN A 68 11.36 -4.01 11.10
N PHE A 69 12.29 -3.73 10.19
CA PHE A 69 12.32 -4.35 8.87
C PHE A 69 12.47 -5.88 8.92
N THR A 70 13.15 -6.38 9.95
CA THR A 70 13.39 -7.81 10.14
C THR A 70 12.10 -8.61 10.33
N SER A 71 11.04 -8.01 10.89
CA SER A 71 9.79 -8.72 11.17
C SER A 71 8.95 -9.06 9.94
N TYR A 72 9.30 -8.54 8.76
CA TYR A 72 8.59 -8.85 7.51
C TYR A 72 9.03 -10.17 6.86
N PHE A 73 10.09 -10.80 7.39
CA PHE A 73 10.64 -12.06 6.90
C PHE A 73 10.85 -13.04 8.06
N THR A 74 10.81 -14.34 7.77
CA THR A 74 10.98 -15.41 8.77
C THR A 74 12.46 -15.64 9.09
N ASP A 75 12.73 -16.36 10.17
CA ASP A 75 14.10 -16.80 10.51
C ASP A 75 14.72 -17.63 9.38
N ALA A 76 13.91 -18.40 8.65
CA ALA A 76 14.36 -19.17 7.49
C ALA A 76 14.96 -18.25 6.41
N PHE A 77 14.33 -17.09 6.14
CA PHE A 77 14.88 -16.09 5.22
C PHE A 77 16.23 -15.55 5.70
N TRP A 78 16.29 -15.11 6.96
CA TRP A 78 17.49 -14.47 7.51
C TRP A 78 18.67 -15.43 7.68
N SER A 79 18.39 -16.71 7.93
CA SER A 79 19.41 -17.76 8.03
C SER A 79 19.98 -18.18 6.67
N HIS A 80 19.31 -17.87 5.56
CA HIS A 80 19.76 -18.22 4.21
C HIS A 80 20.70 -17.12 3.67
N PRO A 81 22.00 -17.39 3.48
CA PRO A 81 22.96 -16.34 3.13
C PRO A 81 22.64 -15.66 1.80
N GLU A 82 22.20 -16.43 0.80
CA GLU A 82 21.87 -15.89 -0.52
C GLU A 82 20.66 -14.97 -0.47
N TYR A 83 19.63 -15.30 0.33
CA TYR A 83 18.42 -14.50 0.40
C TYR A 83 18.66 -13.20 1.15
N SER A 84 19.26 -13.26 2.34
CA SER A 84 19.57 -12.08 3.15
C SER A 84 20.57 -11.14 2.46
N SER A 85 21.48 -11.68 1.64
CA SER A 85 22.43 -10.87 0.86
C SER A 85 21.79 -9.94 -0.17
N ILE A 86 20.51 -10.14 -0.54
CA ILE A 86 19.80 -9.26 -1.47
C ILE A 86 19.74 -7.80 -0.97
N PHE A 87 19.88 -7.60 0.33
CA PHE A 87 19.85 -6.28 0.96
C PHE A 87 21.23 -5.64 1.15
N THR A 88 22.34 -6.38 0.98
CA THR A 88 23.68 -5.87 1.28
C THR A 88 24.25 -4.97 0.19
N ASN A 89 23.85 -5.17 -1.07
CA ASN A 89 24.34 -4.43 -2.23
C ASN A 89 23.41 -3.29 -2.69
N ARG A 90 22.52 -2.81 -1.82
CA ARG A 90 21.58 -1.72 -2.15
C ARG A 90 22.25 -0.35 -2.00
N GLY A 91 21.86 0.61 -2.85
CA GLY A 91 22.37 1.98 -2.80
C GLY A 91 21.97 2.75 -1.53
N ARG A 92 20.88 2.33 -0.88
CA ARG A 92 20.42 2.82 0.43
C ARG A 92 20.07 1.64 1.32
N ALA A 93 20.14 1.85 2.63
CA ALA A 93 19.64 0.89 3.59
C ALA A 93 18.18 0.55 3.30
N PRO A 94 17.78 -0.74 3.34
CA PRO A 94 16.41 -1.14 3.06
C PRO A 94 15.48 -0.57 4.13
N CYS A 95 14.44 0.13 3.68
CA CYS A 95 13.37 0.63 4.54
C CYS A 95 12.05 -0.02 4.18
N TYR A 96 11.19 -0.17 5.18
CA TYR A 96 9.80 -0.54 4.95
C TYR A 96 9.09 0.57 4.18
N PHE A 97 8.30 0.21 3.19
CA PHE A 97 7.28 1.08 2.62
C PHE A 97 5.99 0.28 2.46
N ASN A 98 4.85 0.95 2.63
CA ASN A 98 3.56 0.33 2.41
C ASN A 98 3.22 0.35 0.90
N THR A 99 2.77 -0.77 0.35
CA THR A 99 2.48 -0.93 -1.09
C THR A 99 1.10 -0.45 -1.51
N GLY A 100 0.31 0.12 -0.61
CA GLY A 100 -1.05 0.59 -0.91
C GLY A 100 -1.13 1.96 -1.57
N VAL A 101 -0.04 2.70 -1.62
CA VAL A 101 0.06 3.98 -2.35
C VAL A 101 1.39 4.04 -3.06
N MET A 102 1.38 3.98 -4.39
CA MET A 102 2.60 3.94 -5.19
C MET A 102 2.45 4.76 -6.48
N VAL A 103 3.46 5.55 -6.83
CA VAL A 103 3.61 6.08 -8.19
C VAL A 103 4.57 5.16 -8.93
N ILE A 104 4.13 4.58 -10.04
CA ILE A 104 4.87 3.56 -10.77
C ILE A 104 5.17 4.07 -12.18
N ASP A 105 6.43 4.04 -12.57
CA ASP A 105 6.87 4.18 -13.96
C ASP A 105 6.81 2.80 -14.61
N LEU A 106 5.80 2.59 -15.47
CA LEU A 106 5.58 1.31 -16.12
C LEU A 106 6.62 1.01 -17.20
N ASP A 107 7.25 2.02 -17.80
CA ASP A 107 8.27 1.78 -18.82
C ASP A 107 9.54 1.26 -18.18
N ARG A 108 9.96 1.86 -17.06
CA ARG A 108 11.04 1.31 -16.22
C ARG A 108 10.67 -0.02 -15.59
N TRP A 109 9.41 -0.19 -15.17
CA TRP A 109 8.93 -1.46 -14.64
C TRP A 109 9.12 -2.60 -15.66
N ARG A 110 8.72 -2.36 -16.91
CA ARG A 110 8.89 -3.30 -18.04
C ARG A 110 10.36 -3.52 -18.37
N ALA A 111 11.13 -2.44 -18.55
CA ALA A 111 12.54 -2.51 -18.92
C ALA A 111 13.39 -3.24 -17.86
N GLY A 112 13.08 -3.04 -16.57
CA GLY A 112 13.76 -3.68 -15.46
C GLY A 112 13.25 -5.09 -15.12
N GLY A 113 12.24 -5.60 -15.85
CA GLY A 113 11.68 -6.94 -15.64
C GLY A 113 11.12 -7.16 -14.24
N TYR A 114 10.55 -6.13 -13.63
CA TYR A 114 10.20 -6.16 -12.20
C TYR A 114 9.07 -7.15 -11.87
N THR A 115 8.13 -7.40 -12.79
CA THR A 115 7.15 -8.49 -12.66
C THR A 115 7.85 -9.82 -12.42
N VAL A 116 8.82 -10.18 -13.27
CA VAL A 116 9.55 -11.46 -13.18
C VAL A 116 10.35 -11.56 -11.89
N LYS A 117 10.97 -10.47 -11.43
CA LYS A 117 11.69 -10.43 -10.15
C LYS A 117 10.76 -10.66 -8.95
N LEU A 118 9.54 -10.14 -8.99
CA LEU A 118 8.53 -10.36 -7.95
C LEU A 118 8.03 -11.80 -7.97
N GLU A 119 7.76 -12.35 -9.15
CA GLU A 119 7.35 -13.75 -9.34
C GLU A 119 8.42 -14.74 -8.84
N TYR A 120 9.69 -14.45 -9.06
CA TYR A 120 10.79 -15.25 -8.51
C TYR A 120 10.67 -15.43 -6.99
N TRP A 121 10.47 -14.35 -6.24
CA TRP A 121 10.32 -14.44 -4.78
C TRP A 121 9.00 -15.08 -4.33
N MET A 122 7.97 -15.03 -5.17
CA MET A 122 6.74 -15.79 -4.94
C MET A 122 6.95 -17.29 -5.14
N GLU A 123 7.76 -17.68 -6.13
CA GLU A 123 8.07 -19.09 -6.38
C GLU A 123 9.01 -19.66 -5.31
N VAL A 124 10.02 -18.91 -4.86
CA VAL A 124 10.87 -19.28 -3.71
C VAL A 124 10.01 -19.57 -2.47
N GLN A 125 9.07 -18.66 -2.15
CA GLN A 125 8.13 -18.84 -1.03
C GLN A 125 7.27 -20.11 -1.18
N LYS A 126 6.90 -20.46 -2.41
CA LYS A 126 5.98 -21.57 -2.71
C LYS A 126 6.69 -22.93 -2.73
N GLN A 127 7.91 -22.99 -3.26
CA GLN A 127 8.61 -24.24 -3.56
C GLN A 127 9.75 -24.57 -2.60
N GLU A 128 10.45 -23.56 -2.08
CA GLU A 128 11.69 -23.76 -1.33
C GLU A 128 11.47 -23.65 0.17
N ALA A 129 10.99 -22.51 0.64
CA ALA A 129 10.80 -22.26 2.07
C ALA A 129 9.76 -21.16 2.33
N ARG A 130 9.10 -21.24 3.49
CA ARG A 130 8.25 -20.15 3.98
C ARG A 130 9.12 -19.01 4.51
N ILE A 131 9.48 -18.08 3.64
CA ILE A 131 10.37 -16.95 3.91
C ILE A 131 9.65 -15.69 4.42
N TYR A 132 8.31 -15.62 4.31
CA TYR A 132 7.48 -14.57 4.89
C TYR A 132 6.03 -15.03 5.16
N GLU A 133 5.28 -14.27 5.96
CA GLU A 133 3.89 -14.59 6.38
C GLU A 133 2.82 -13.68 5.75
N LEU A 134 3.23 -12.54 5.18
CA LEU A 134 2.32 -11.56 4.59
C LEU A 134 2.04 -11.86 3.11
N GLY A 135 1.06 -11.14 2.53
CA GLY A 135 0.66 -11.29 1.12
C GLY A 135 1.70 -10.78 0.12
N SER A 136 1.33 -9.83 -0.73
CA SER A 136 2.23 -9.33 -1.78
C SER A 136 3.31 -8.35 -1.29
N LEU A 137 3.23 -7.86 -0.05
CA LEU A 137 4.18 -6.86 0.48
C LEU A 137 5.64 -7.35 0.55
N PRO A 138 5.98 -8.53 1.13
CA PRO A 138 7.37 -8.95 1.23
C PRO A 138 8.09 -9.10 -0.11
N PRO A 139 7.49 -9.64 -1.20
CA PRO A 139 8.08 -9.56 -2.53
C PRO A 139 8.45 -8.14 -2.98
N PHE A 140 7.58 -7.15 -2.73
CA PHE A 140 7.89 -5.75 -3.03
C PHE A 140 9.08 -5.23 -2.21
N LEU A 141 9.17 -5.57 -0.93
CA LEU A 141 10.33 -5.21 -0.11
C LEU A 141 11.62 -5.87 -0.62
N LEU A 142 11.57 -7.15 -1.00
CA LEU A 142 12.71 -7.88 -1.57
C LEU A 142 13.22 -7.27 -2.87
N VAL A 143 12.33 -6.68 -3.67
CA VAL A 143 12.70 -6.12 -4.97
C VAL A 143 13.08 -4.64 -4.86
N PHE A 144 12.38 -3.85 -4.04
CA PHE A 144 12.45 -2.38 -4.07
C PHE A 144 12.96 -1.71 -2.78
N ALA A 145 13.08 -2.40 -1.64
CA ALA A 145 13.54 -1.73 -0.42
C ALA A 145 14.96 -1.17 -0.62
N GLY A 146 15.13 0.13 -0.35
CA GLY A 146 16.38 0.85 -0.63
C GLY A 146 16.51 1.39 -2.07
N GLU A 147 15.55 1.11 -2.96
CA GLU A 147 15.53 1.59 -4.36
C GLU A 147 14.30 2.45 -4.71
N VAL A 148 13.33 2.56 -3.79
CA VAL A 148 12.17 3.44 -3.99
C VAL A 148 12.54 4.92 -3.88
N LYS A 149 11.85 5.75 -4.66
CA LYS A 149 11.82 7.19 -4.42
C LYS A 149 10.91 7.48 -3.22
N ALA A 150 11.50 7.95 -2.12
CA ALA A 150 10.74 8.39 -0.96
C ALA A 150 9.83 9.58 -1.31
N VAL A 151 8.57 9.52 -0.85
CA VAL A 151 7.64 10.66 -0.82
C VAL A 151 7.19 10.94 0.62
N GLU A 152 6.58 12.09 0.85
CA GLU A 152 6.14 12.54 2.17
C GLU A 152 5.13 11.56 2.80
N HIS A 153 5.25 11.31 4.12
CA HIS A 153 4.35 10.42 4.87
C HIS A 153 2.87 10.82 4.84
N ARG A 154 2.57 12.09 4.51
CA ARG A 154 1.20 12.59 4.36
C ARG A 154 0.38 11.81 3.32
N TRP A 155 1.05 11.19 2.35
CA TRP A 155 0.44 10.43 1.27
C TRP A 155 0.08 8.99 1.64
N ASN A 156 0.37 8.53 2.85
CA ASN A 156 -0.08 7.22 3.32
C ASN A 156 -0.12 7.16 4.86
N GLN A 157 -1.19 7.65 5.49
CA GLN A 157 -1.41 7.42 6.92
C GLN A 157 -1.90 5.98 7.14
N HIS A 158 -0.99 5.01 7.03
CA HIS A 158 -1.29 3.59 7.07
C HIS A 158 -1.45 3.05 8.50
N GLY A 159 -1.98 1.84 8.61
CA GLY A 159 -2.17 1.14 9.87
C GLY A 159 -3.48 1.50 10.60
N LEU A 160 -4.36 2.30 10.00
CA LEU A 160 -5.67 2.62 10.57
C LEU A 160 -6.59 1.38 10.66
N GLY A 161 -6.20 0.29 10.00
CA GLY A 161 -6.81 -1.01 10.17
C GLY A 161 -6.61 -1.66 11.54
N GLY A 162 -5.77 -1.06 12.40
CA GLY A 162 -5.48 -1.54 13.75
C GLY A 162 -4.48 -2.71 13.78
N ASP A 163 -3.93 -2.97 14.96
CA ASP A 163 -3.06 -4.13 15.20
C ASP A 163 -3.90 -5.40 15.38
N ASN A 164 -3.45 -6.49 14.78
CA ASN A 164 -4.11 -7.80 14.80
C ASN A 164 -4.22 -8.38 16.22
N VAL A 165 -3.44 -7.85 17.18
CA VAL A 165 -3.25 -8.45 18.51
C VAL A 165 -4.19 -7.89 19.57
N ALA A 166 -4.79 -6.70 19.37
CA ALA A 166 -5.61 -6.09 20.44
C ALA A 166 -6.82 -5.27 19.99
N GLY A 167 -7.13 -5.20 18.69
CA GLY A 167 -8.27 -4.38 18.21
C GLY A 167 -8.15 -2.89 18.54
N GLN A 168 -6.92 -2.43 18.83
CA GLN A 168 -6.63 -1.05 19.21
C GLN A 168 -6.67 -0.13 17.98
N CYS A 169 -7.32 1.01 18.15
CA CYS A 169 -7.32 2.09 17.17
C CYS A 169 -5.95 2.75 17.15
N ARG A 170 -5.39 2.93 15.95
CA ARG A 170 -4.10 3.58 15.75
C ARG A 170 -4.30 5.07 15.53
N GLU A 171 -3.43 5.89 16.11
CA GLU A 171 -3.35 7.32 15.81
C GLU A 171 -2.65 7.57 14.46
N LEU A 172 -2.80 8.79 13.95
CA LEU A 172 -2.09 9.25 12.76
C LEU A 172 -0.59 9.37 13.05
N HIS A 173 0.22 9.18 12.02
CA HIS A 173 1.62 9.57 12.09
C HIS A 173 1.74 11.10 12.21
N PRO A 174 2.80 11.62 12.85
CA PRO A 174 3.01 13.06 12.94
C PRO A 174 3.10 13.75 11.57
N GLY A 175 2.62 14.99 11.50
CA GLY A 175 2.71 15.83 10.30
C GLY A 175 1.39 16.00 9.55
N PRO A 176 1.42 16.61 8.36
CA PRO A 176 0.23 16.86 7.57
C PRO A 176 -0.37 15.54 7.04
N VAL A 177 -1.66 15.56 6.75
CA VAL A 177 -2.40 14.41 6.22
C VAL A 177 -3.00 14.76 4.87
N SER A 178 -2.74 13.90 3.88
CA SER A 178 -3.34 13.97 2.55
C SER A 178 -4.08 12.69 2.15
N LEU A 179 -3.74 11.57 2.79
CA LEU A 179 -4.36 10.28 2.54
C LEU A 179 -4.38 9.43 3.83
N LEU A 180 -5.56 8.90 4.15
CA LEU A 180 -5.83 7.99 5.28
C LEU A 180 -5.96 6.57 4.75
N HIS A 181 -5.29 5.58 5.36
CA HIS A 181 -5.28 4.22 4.84
C HIS A 181 -5.54 3.18 5.93
N TRP A 182 -6.67 2.47 5.81
CA TRP A 182 -7.10 1.37 6.70
C TRP A 182 -6.41 0.05 6.39
N SER A 183 -5.10 0.11 6.13
CA SER A 183 -4.25 -1.06 5.95
C SER A 183 -4.29 -1.93 7.22
N GLY A 184 -4.42 -3.24 7.06
CA GLY A 184 -4.64 -4.18 8.17
C GLY A 184 -6.00 -4.87 8.07
N LYS A 185 -6.43 -5.52 9.15
CA LYS A 185 -7.67 -6.33 9.14
C LYS A 185 -8.93 -5.54 9.50
N GLY A 186 -8.83 -4.53 10.36
CA GLY A 186 -9.98 -3.77 10.84
C GLY A 186 -10.46 -2.76 9.80
N LYS A 187 -11.47 -3.11 9.01
CA LYS A 187 -12.01 -2.20 8.01
C LYS A 187 -13.03 -1.23 8.61
N PRO A 188 -13.05 0.04 8.18
CA PRO A 188 -13.90 1.06 8.78
C PRO A 188 -15.39 0.72 8.61
N TRP A 189 -15.82 0.28 7.42
CA TRP A 189 -17.20 -0.15 7.18
C TRP A 189 -17.62 -1.32 8.09
N LEU A 190 -16.75 -2.30 8.33
CA LEU A 190 -17.04 -3.41 9.25
C LEU A 190 -17.16 -2.95 10.70
N ARG A 191 -16.32 -2.01 11.14
CA ARG A 191 -16.35 -1.47 12.50
C ARG A 191 -17.55 -0.54 12.73
N LEU A 192 -17.92 0.25 11.72
CA LEU A 192 -19.13 1.07 11.70
C LEU A 192 -20.38 0.17 11.77
N ASP A 193 -20.49 -0.83 10.90
CA ASP A 193 -21.61 -1.79 10.89
C ASP A 193 -21.74 -2.56 12.22
N ALA A 194 -20.61 -2.86 12.86
CA ALA A 194 -20.57 -3.55 14.16
C ALA A 194 -20.81 -2.63 15.37
N GLY A 195 -21.04 -1.32 15.17
CA GLY A 195 -21.23 -0.35 16.26
C GLY A 195 -20.00 -0.17 17.16
N ARG A 196 -18.80 -0.50 16.67
CA ARG A 196 -17.52 -0.38 17.39
C ARG A 196 -16.48 0.40 16.57
N PRO A 197 -16.78 1.64 16.15
CA PRO A 197 -15.86 2.42 15.33
C PRO A 197 -14.63 2.88 16.11
N CYS A 198 -13.49 2.91 15.43
CA CYS A 198 -12.37 3.75 15.84
C CYS A 198 -12.69 5.23 15.56
N PRO A 199 -12.07 6.19 16.29
CA PRO A 199 -12.35 7.62 16.09
C PRO A 199 -12.24 8.08 14.62
N LEU A 200 -11.26 7.57 13.89
CA LEU A 200 -11.05 7.92 12.48
C LEU A 200 -12.04 7.25 11.52
N ASP A 201 -12.72 6.16 11.90
CA ASP A 201 -13.68 5.48 11.02
C ASP A 201 -14.88 6.37 10.69
N ALA A 202 -15.20 7.33 11.56
CA ALA A 202 -16.24 8.32 11.28
C ALA A 202 -15.94 9.16 10.03
N LEU A 203 -14.66 9.32 9.64
CA LEU A 203 -14.27 10.00 8.40
C LEU A 203 -14.60 9.17 7.16
N TRP A 204 -14.69 7.85 7.27
CA TRP A 204 -15.11 6.96 6.20
C TRP A 204 -16.62 7.01 5.96
N ALA A 205 -17.41 7.15 7.04
CA ALA A 205 -18.87 7.01 7.01
C ALA A 205 -19.60 7.82 5.90
N PRO A 206 -19.22 9.07 5.57
CA PRO A 206 -19.86 9.81 4.48
C PRO A 206 -19.67 9.21 3.09
N TYR A 207 -18.61 8.41 2.90
CA TYR A 207 -18.23 7.78 1.64
C TYR A 207 -18.64 6.30 1.58
N ASP A 208 -19.21 5.77 2.66
CA ASP A 208 -19.71 4.41 2.69
C ASP A 208 -20.99 4.30 1.84
N LEU A 209 -20.86 3.68 0.67
CA LEU A 209 -21.93 3.61 -0.34
C LEU A 209 -23.07 2.65 0.05
N LEU A 210 -23.00 2.01 1.22
CA LEU A 210 -24.13 1.25 1.78
C LEU A 210 -25.10 2.16 2.56
N ARG A 211 -25.64 3.20 1.92
CA ARG A 211 -26.88 3.82 2.41
C ARG A 211 -28.00 2.79 2.30
N ARG A 212 -28.29 2.06 3.39
CA ARG A 212 -29.55 1.34 3.53
C ARG A 212 -30.67 2.34 3.22
N ARG A 213 -31.39 2.12 2.11
CA ARG A 213 -32.58 2.92 1.75
C ARG A 213 -33.55 2.82 2.94
N GLY A 214 -33.62 3.88 3.75
CA GLY A 214 -34.45 3.92 4.94
C GLY A 214 -34.16 5.06 5.93
N ALA A 215 -32.95 5.62 5.93
CA ALA A 215 -32.58 6.69 6.88
C ALA A 215 -32.46 8.09 6.24
N ARG A 216 -33.29 8.39 5.23
CA ARG A 216 -33.19 9.64 4.45
C ARG A 216 -34.17 10.74 4.85
N ASP A 217 -34.90 10.60 5.96
CA ASP A 217 -35.89 11.60 6.36
C ASP A 217 -35.43 12.56 7.48
N ASP A 218 -34.35 12.28 8.22
CA ASP A 218 -34.04 13.10 9.42
C ASP A 218 -32.83 14.05 9.30
N LEU A 219 -32.06 14.05 8.20
CA LEU A 219 -30.86 14.89 8.11
C LEU A 219 -31.07 16.29 7.48
N LEU A 220 -32.25 16.56 6.90
CA LEU A 220 -32.60 17.89 6.39
C LEU A 220 -33.45 18.71 7.37
N ALA A 221 -33.88 18.15 8.49
CA ALA A 221 -34.65 18.85 9.52
C ALA A 221 -33.78 19.58 10.57
N ALA A 222 -32.46 19.42 10.54
CA ALA A 222 -31.55 20.01 11.53
C ALA A 222 -30.80 21.26 11.05
N VAL A 223 -31.11 21.78 9.85
CA VAL A 223 -30.49 23.01 9.31
C VAL A 223 -31.54 23.93 8.64
N ALA A 224 -32.73 24.00 9.22
CA ALA A 224 -33.73 25.03 8.93
C ALA A 224 -34.16 25.71 10.24
#